data_AF-A0A2G9UXS0-F1
#
_entry.id   AF-A0A2G9UXS0-F1
#
_cell.length_a   1.000
_cell.length_b   1.000
_cell.length_c   1.000
_cell.angle_alpha   90.00
_cell.angle_beta   90.00
_cell.angle_gamma   90.00
#
_symmetry.space_group_name_H-M   'P 1'
#
loop_
_entity.id
_entity.type
_entity.pdbx_description
1 polymer ?
#
loop_
_entity_poly.entity_id
_entity_poly.type
_entity_poly.pdbx_seq_one_letter_code
_entity_poly.pdbx_strand_id
1 'polypeptide(L)'
;MELGKLLSKLFFQLMLMSDSLNDMVRLVNESHGAQAHTLSPAILDHQRELLLCMADLPPHDLQPSLRPEHSGDSLVLLMTNKRYGQALLALRQLRTAFGAEFGCCEASDIDVLLLMFCRSHSLKAWALVGAVPDALRRQSQSLRDANADVASAVRRLASDSVVSHRASTASSLTESFQKISYLPD
;
A
#
# COMPACT_ATOMS: atom_id res chain seq x y z
N MET A 1 -12.14 24.60 -5.90
CA MET A 1 -11.62 23.82 -7.04
C MET A 1 -10.29 23.08 -6.76
N GLU A 2 -9.73 23.14 -5.54
CA GLU A 2 -8.48 22.42 -5.19
C GLU A 2 -8.65 20.93 -4.95
N LEU A 3 -9.76 20.51 -4.31
CA LEU A 3 -10.03 19.11 -4.02
C LEU A 3 -10.04 18.23 -5.28
N GLY A 4 -10.64 18.72 -6.38
CA GLY A 4 -10.63 18.01 -7.67
C GLY A 4 -9.23 17.85 -8.27
N LYS A 5 -8.34 18.83 -8.07
CA LYS A 5 -6.94 18.74 -8.51
C LYS A 5 -6.15 17.75 -7.66
N LEU A 6 -6.38 17.73 -6.34
CA LEU A 6 -5.76 16.77 -5.42
C LEU A 6 -6.24 15.34 -5.68
N LEU A 7 -7.54 15.14 -5.93
CA LEU A 7 -8.10 13.84 -6.32
C LEU A 7 -7.52 13.35 -7.65
N SER A 8 -7.40 14.25 -8.64
CA SER A 8 -6.78 13.90 -9.93
C SER A 8 -5.32 13.47 -9.77
N LYS A 9 -4.54 14.14 -8.89
CA LYS A 9 -3.17 13.75 -8.54
C LYS A 9 -3.13 12.39 -7.84
N LEU A 10 -4.04 12.14 -6.91
CA LEU A 10 -4.14 10.86 -6.20
C LEU A 10 -4.44 9.70 -7.16
N PHE A 11 -5.42 9.87 -8.06
CA PHE A 11 -5.77 8.85 -9.05
C PHE A 11 -4.60 8.55 -9.99
N PHE A 12 -3.88 9.58 -10.41
CA PHE A 12 -2.67 9.41 -11.21
C PHE A 12 -1.59 8.64 -10.43
N GLN A 13 -1.38 8.97 -9.16
CA GLN A 13 -0.40 8.27 -8.32
C GLN A 13 -0.78 6.80 -8.10
N LEU A 14 -2.05 6.49 -7.88
CA LEU A 14 -2.56 5.12 -7.75
C LEU A 14 -2.36 4.31 -9.04
N MET A 15 -2.55 4.94 -10.20
CA MET A 15 -2.27 4.32 -11.50
C MET A 15 -0.78 3.97 -11.63
N LEU A 16 0.11 4.92 -11.34
CA LEU A 16 1.56 4.70 -11.39
C LEU A 16 2.02 3.59 -10.42
N MET A 17 1.44 3.54 -9.22
CA MET A 17 1.71 2.47 -8.26
C MET A 17 1.26 1.10 -8.79
N SER A 18 0.11 1.04 -9.45
CA SER A 18 -0.38 -0.19 -10.08
C SER A 18 0.48 -0.62 -11.28
N ASP A 19 0.98 0.30 -12.09
CA ASP A 19 1.95 0.00 -13.17
C ASP A 19 3.25 -0.54 -12.57
N SER A 20 3.79 0.13 -11.57
CA SER A 20 5.01 -0.32 -10.87
C SER A 20 4.84 -1.72 -10.27
N LEU A 21 3.66 -2.02 -9.71
CA LEU A 21 3.35 -3.35 -9.18
C LEU A 21 3.32 -4.42 -10.28
N ASN A 22 2.68 -4.13 -11.42
CA ASN A 22 2.66 -5.05 -12.55
C ASN A 22 4.06 -5.28 -13.15
N ASP A 23 4.89 -4.24 -13.22
CA ASP A 23 6.29 -4.36 -13.65
C ASP A 23 7.11 -5.21 -12.69
N MET A 24 6.95 -5.02 -11.38
CA MET A 24 7.58 -5.88 -10.38
C MET A 24 7.15 -7.34 -10.53
N VAL A 25 5.85 -7.61 -10.74
CA VAL A 25 5.34 -8.98 -10.98
C VAL A 25 5.97 -9.59 -12.23
N ARG A 26 6.10 -8.81 -13.31
CA ARG A 26 6.74 -9.25 -14.55
C ARG A 26 8.22 -9.58 -14.35
N LEU A 27 8.98 -8.69 -13.72
CA LEU A 27 10.40 -8.90 -13.39
C LEU A 27 10.60 -10.15 -12.53
N VAL A 28 9.69 -10.40 -11.58
CA VAL A 28 9.72 -11.62 -10.76
C VAL A 28 9.47 -12.87 -11.62
N ASN A 29 8.49 -12.85 -12.53
CA ASN A 29 8.20 -13.99 -13.41
C ASN A 29 9.33 -14.30 -14.39
N GLU A 30 10.02 -13.27 -14.88
CA GLU A 30 11.13 -13.39 -15.82
C GLU A 30 12.47 -13.72 -15.13
N SER A 31 12.50 -13.67 -13.79
CA SER A 31 13.71 -13.96 -13.02
C SER A 31 14.11 -15.44 -13.09
N HIS A 32 15.42 -15.69 -13.02
CA HIS A 32 15.97 -17.03 -13.17
C HIS A 32 15.46 -17.96 -12.06
N GLY A 33 14.68 -18.98 -12.44
CA GLY A 33 14.05 -19.95 -11.54
C GLY A 33 12.79 -19.43 -10.82
N ALA A 34 12.02 -18.54 -11.46
CA ALA A 34 10.67 -18.16 -11.05
C ALA A 34 9.69 -19.35 -10.96
N GLN A 35 9.95 -20.44 -11.71
CA GLN A 35 9.11 -21.64 -11.71
C GLN A 35 9.25 -22.52 -10.46
N ALA A 36 10.21 -22.24 -9.57
CA ALA A 36 10.26 -22.86 -8.24
C ALA A 36 9.26 -22.16 -7.32
N HIS A 37 7.96 -22.28 -7.64
CA HIS A 37 6.88 -21.77 -6.81
C HIS A 37 6.70 -22.68 -5.60
N THR A 38 7.31 -22.32 -4.49
CA THR A 38 6.77 -22.52 -3.13
C THR A 38 7.75 -21.92 -2.13
N LEU A 39 7.22 -21.37 -1.04
CA LEU A 39 7.98 -21.28 0.21
C LEU A 39 8.67 -22.62 0.40
N SER A 40 10.01 -22.67 0.36
CA SER A 40 10.70 -23.91 0.70
C SER A 40 10.14 -24.35 2.05
N PRO A 41 9.89 -25.66 2.30
CA PRO A 41 9.31 -26.13 3.56
C PRO A 41 9.95 -25.50 4.80
N ALA A 42 11.26 -25.23 4.73
CA ALA A 42 11.99 -24.50 5.76
C ALA A 42 11.43 -23.10 6.07
N ILE A 43 11.01 -22.30 5.09
CA ILE A 43 10.42 -20.96 5.32
C ILE A 43 9.02 -21.07 5.93
N LEU A 44 8.22 -22.05 5.52
CA LEU A 44 6.91 -22.30 6.14
C LEU A 44 7.05 -22.65 7.62
N ASP A 45 8.08 -23.41 7.98
CA ASP A 45 8.36 -23.74 9.37
C ASP A 45 8.76 -22.50 10.17
N HIS A 46 9.62 -21.63 9.62
CA HIS A 46 9.96 -20.35 10.28
C HIS A 46 8.73 -19.45 10.44
N GLN A 47 7.87 -19.37 9.41
CA GLN A 47 6.65 -18.57 9.46
C GLN A 47 5.69 -19.05 10.54
N ARG A 48 5.46 -20.37 10.65
CA ARG A 48 4.58 -20.97 11.67
C ARG A 48 5.10 -20.69 13.08
N GLU A 49 6.39 -20.89 13.32
CA GLU A 49 7.00 -20.65 14.63
C GLU A 49 6.98 -19.18 15.02
N LEU A 50 7.19 -18.27 14.05
CA LEU A 50 7.05 -16.83 14.26
C LEU A 50 5.61 -16.44 14.65
N LEU A 51 4.61 -17.02 13.98
CA LEU A 51 3.20 -16.79 14.30
C LEU A 51 2.86 -17.26 15.72
N LEU A 52 3.41 -18.39 16.17
CA LEU A 52 3.24 -18.88 17.53
C LEU A 52 3.87 -17.92 18.54
N CYS A 53 5.13 -17.52 18.32
CA CYS A 53 5.83 -16.61 19.23
C CYS A 53 5.16 -15.23 19.34
N MET A 54 4.62 -14.72 18.23
CA MET A 54 3.95 -13.43 18.19
C MET A 54 2.69 -13.37 19.05
N ALA A 55 1.99 -14.50 19.22
CA ALA A 55 0.82 -14.59 20.08
C ALA A 55 1.18 -14.52 21.58
N ASP A 56 2.39 -14.97 21.94
CA ASP A 56 2.88 -15.06 23.33
C ASP A 56 3.69 -13.84 23.77
N LEU A 57 3.89 -12.86 22.88
CA LEU A 57 4.70 -11.68 23.16
C LEU A 57 3.91 -10.63 23.97
N PRO A 58 4.46 -10.15 25.10
CA PRO A 58 3.77 -9.15 25.90
C PRO A 58 3.57 -7.83 25.14
N PRO A 59 2.40 -7.16 25.32
CA PRO A 59 2.21 -5.79 24.83
C PRO A 59 3.23 -4.87 25.51
N HIS A 60 3.85 -4.02 24.71
CA HIS A 60 5.12 -3.33 24.99
C HIS A 60 5.26 -2.62 26.34
N ASP A 61 6.42 -2.88 26.98
CA ASP A 61 7.29 -1.89 27.63
C ASP A 61 8.75 -2.23 27.26
N LEU A 62 9.18 -1.82 26.06
CA LEU A 62 10.56 -2.02 25.61
C LEU A 62 11.44 -0.90 26.17
N GLN A 63 12.25 -1.20 27.19
CA GLN A 63 13.36 -0.31 27.54
C GLN A 63 14.34 -0.22 26.35
N PRO A 64 14.74 1.00 25.93
CA PRO A 64 15.74 1.16 24.89
C PRO A 64 17.07 0.62 25.39
N SER A 65 17.52 -0.50 24.81
CA SER A 65 18.90 -0.95 24.94
C SER A 65 19.83 0.16 24.42
N LEU A 66 20.79 0.57 25.24
CA LEU A 66 21.84 1.51 24.81
C LEU A 66 22.72 0.82 23.77
N ARG A 67 22.47 1.15 22.49
CA ARG A 67 23.15 0.69 21.27
C ARG A 67 22.71 -0.68 20.76
N PRO A 68 21.56 -0.74 20.05
CA PRO A 68 21.40 -1.79 19.05
C PRO A 68 22.47 -1.60 17.97
N GLU A 69 23.38 -2.56 17.82
CA GLU A 69 24.27 -2.58 16.68
C GLU A 69 23.41 -2.66 15.41
N HIS A 70 23.69 -1.78 14.44
CA HIS A 70 22.98 -1.67 13.16
C HIS A 70 23.33 -2.87 12.27
N SER A 71 22.95 -4.08 12.66
CA SER A 71 23.26 -5.28 11.89
C SER A 71 22.04 -6.18 11.80
N GLY A 72 21.45 -6.17 10.60
CA GLY A 72 20.48 -7.19 10.20
C GLY A 72 21.05 -8.62 10.28
N ASP A 73 22.38 -8.80 10.35
CA ASP A 73 23.02 -10.11 10.50
C ASP A 73 22.69 -10.74 11.87
N SER A 74 22.51 -9.93 12.91
CA SER A 74 22.06 -10.41 14.23
C SER A 74 20.65 -11.00 14.16
N LEU A 75 19.74 -10.34 13.42
CA LEU A 75 18.38 -10.86 13.20
C LEU A 75 18.40 -12.16 12.39
N VAL A 76 19.23 -12.22 11.36
CA VAL A 76 19.45 -13.45 10.58
C VAL A 76 19.97 -14.57 11.48
N LEU A 77 20.96 -14.29 12.33
CA LEU A 77 21.52 -15.27 13.25
C LEU A 77 20.48 -15.77 14.26
N LEU A 78 19.62 -14.88 14.78
CA LEU A 78 18.52 -15.28 15.67
C LEU A 78 17.52 -16.19 14.94
N MET A 79 17.18 -15.86 13.70
CA MET A 79 16.33 -16.69 12.85
C MET A 79 16.95 -18.07 12.57
N THR A 80 18.23 -18.13 12.16
CA THR A 80 18.95 -19.39 11.93
C THR A 80 19.02 -20.26 13.19
N ASN A 81 19.15 -19.64 14.37
CA ASN A 81 19.17 -20.33 15.65
C ASN A 81 17.77 -20.60 16.23
N LYS A 82 16.68 -20.37 15.46
CA LYS A 82 15.29 -20.56 15.88
C LYS A 82 14.91 -19.78 17.16
N ARG A 83 15.56 -18.64 17.41
CA ARG A 83 15.28 -17.74 18.54
C ARG A 83 14.24 -16.69 18.14
N TYR A 84 13.06 -17.15 17.69
CA TYR A 84 12.04 -16.32 17.03
C TYR A 84 11.50 -15.18 17.89
N GLY A 85 11.13 -15.44 19.16
CA GLY A 85 10.64 -14.39 20.05
C GLY A 85 11.67 -13.26 20.27
N GLN A 86 12.96 -13.61 20.30
CA GLN A 86 14.02 -12.62 20.42
C GLN A 86 14.30 -11.89 19.12
N ALA A 87 14.17 -12.57 17.97
CA ALA A 87 14.24 -11.93 16.66
C ALA A 87 13.12 -10.88 16.51
N LEU A 88 11.90 -11.19 16.96
CA LEU A 88 10.77 -10.26 16.96
C LEU A 88 11.04 -9.04 17.87
N LEU A 89 11.51 -9.26 19.09
CA LEU A 89 11.85 -8.16 20.01
C LEU A 89 12.99 -7.29 19.46
N ALA A 90 14.06 -7.91 18.96
CA ALA A 90 15.20 -7.21 18.39
C ALA A 90 14.79 -6.40 17.14
N LEU A 91 13.92 -6.93 16.29
CA LEU A 91 13.39 -6.20 15.14
C LEU A 91 12.64 -4.94 15.57
N ARG A 92 11.76 -5.06 16.58
CA ARG A 92 10.99 -3.90 17.08
C ARG A 92 11.90 -2.84 17.68
N GLN A 93 12.92 -3.25 18.44
CA GLN A 93 13.95 -2.34 18.96
C GLN A 93 14.71 -1.63 17.82
N LEU A 94 15.12 -2.37 16.79
CA LEU A 94 15.80 -1.81 15.61
C LEU A 94 14.90 -0.84 14.86
N ARG A 95 13.61 -1.15 14.70
CA ARG A 95 12.62 -0.24 14.10
C ARG A 95 12.46 1.05 14.89
N THR A 96 12.43 0.98 16.22
CA THR A 96 12.38 2.19 17.06
C THR A 96 13.66 3.02 16.94
N ALA A 97 14.82 2.38 16.80
CA ALA A 97 16.11 3.07 16.76
C ALA A 97 16.48 3.64 15.38
N PHE A 98 16.16 2.92 14.30
CA PHE A 98 16.62 3.23 12.94
C PHE A 98 15.49 3.46 11.92
N GLY A 99 14.24 3.28 12.34
CA GLY A 99 13.05 3.67 11.57
C GLY A 99 12.56 2.60 10.58
N ALA A 100 11.96 3.09 9.49
CA ALA A 100 11.11 2.29 8.61
C ALA A 100 11.82 1.21 7.78
N GLU A 101 13.16 1.19 7.76
CA GLU A 101 13.93 0.14 7.08
C GLU A 101 13.72 -1.25 7.70
N PHE A 102 13.28 -1.30 8.97
CA PHE A 102 12.93 -2.52 9.70
C PHE A 102 11.41 -2.77 9.75
N GLY A 103 10.65 -2.21 8.80
CA GLY A 103 9.19 -2.33 8.72
C GLY A 103 8.44 -1.14 9.32
N CYS A 104 7.13 -1.08 9.09
CA CYS A 104 6.29 0.05 9.48
C CYS A 104 5.39 -0.24 10.69
N CYS A 105 5.10 -1.49 10.99
CA CYS A 105 4.22 -1.90 12.08
C CYS A 105 4.45 -3.36 12.48
N GLU A 106 3.85 -3.80 13.60
CA GLU A 106 3.96 -5.18 14.08
C GLU A 106 3.43 -6.21 13.08
N ALA A 107 2.39 -5.85 12.32
CA ALA A 107 1.84 -6.72 11.27
C ALA A 107 2.87 -7.04 10.16
N SER A 108 3.93 -6.24 10.03
CA SER A 108 5.02 -6.47 9.07
C SER A 108 6.23 -7.22 9.67
N ASP A 109 6.22 -7.55 10.97
CA ASP A 109 7.40 -8.12 11.65
C ASP A 109 7.85 -9.43 11.02
N ILE A 110 6.90 -10.34 10.81
CA ILE A 110 7.15 -11.67 10.25
C ILE A 110 7.70 -11.55 8.84
N ASP A 111 7.09 -10.71 8.01
CA ASP A 111 7.50 -10.51 6.62
C ASP A 111 8.94 -9.96 6.55
N VAL A 112 9.27 -8.98 7.40
CA VAL A 112 10.62 -8.39 7.44
C VAL A 112 11.67 -9.43 7.87
N LEU A 113 11.41 -10.21 8.92
CA LEU A 113 12.33 -11.26 9.39
C LEU A 113 12.56 -12.32 8.32
N LEU A 114 11.49 -12.79 7.69
CA LEU A 114 11.58 -13.80 6.63
C LEU A 114 12.30 -13.24 5.40
N LEU A 115 12.07 -11.97 5.02
CA LEU A 115 12.76 -11.33 3.91
C LEU A 115 14.27 -11.24 4.17
N MET A 116 14.69 -10.84 5.37
CA MET A 116 16.11 -10.78 5.73
C MET A 116 16.76 -12.17 5.78
N PHE A 117 16.06 -13.15 6.34
CA PHE A 117 16.51 -14.55 6.35
C PHE A 117 16.68 -15.10 4.93
N CYS A 118 15.72 -14.80 4.04
CA CYS A 118 15.80 -15.23 2.66
C CYS A 118 17.00 -14.58 1.94
N ARG A 119 17.15 -13.26 2.06
CA ARG A 119 18.26 -12.50 1.45
C ARG A 119 19.63 -13.01 1.89
N SER A 120 19.81 -13.31 3.17
CA SER A 120 21.09 -13.79 3.73
C SER A 120 21.46 -15.21 3.28
N HIS A 121 20.48 -16.08 3.08
CA HIS A 121 20.71 -17.47 2.67
C HIS A 121 20.63 -17.67 1.14
N SER A 122 20.62 -16.57 0.38
CA SER A 122 20.36 -16.59 -1.08
C SER A 122 19.06 -17.33 -1.45
N LEU A 123 18.14 -17.45 -0.50
CA LEU A 123 16.80 -17.96 -0.74
C LEU A 123 16.00 -16.84 -1.41
N LYS A 124 15.16 -17.22 -2.37
CA LYS A 124 14.39 -16.26 -3.13
C LYS A 124 13.33 -15.63 -2.24
N ALA A 125 13.50 -14.34 -1.95
CA ALA A 125 12.56 -13.50 -1.19
C ALA A 125 11.12 -13.53 -1.72
N TRP A 126 10.94 -13.90 -2.99
CA TRP A 126 9.64 -14.03 -3.67
C TRP A 126 8.79 -15.20 -3.15
N ALA A 127 9.40 -16.11 -2.39
CA ALA A 127 8.72 -17.15 -1.64
C ALA A 127 7.64 -16.57 -0.71
N LEU A 128 7.87 -15.38 -0.14
CA LEU A 128 6.96 -14.75 0.82
C LEU A 128 5.72 -14.13 0.21
N VAL A 129 5.74 -13.90 -1.11
CA VAL A 129 4.64 -13.20 -1.77
C VAL A 129 3.40 -14.09 -1.80
N GLY A 130 3.54 -15.43 -1.82
CA GLY A 130 2.45 -16.42 -1.65
C GLY A 130 1.29 -16.37 -2.65
N ALA A 131 1.13 -15.25 -3.35
CA ALA A 131 0.07 -14.96 -4.27
C ALA A 131 0.51 -15.43 -5.65
N VAL A 132 -0.34 -16.27 -6.22
CA VAL A 132 -0.26 -16.65 -7.63
C VAL A 132 -0.15 -15.35 -8.44
N PRO A 133 0.84 -15.19 -9.34
CA PRO A 133 1.03 -13.96 -10.12
C PRO A 133 -0.25 -13.44 -10.80
N ASP A 134 -1.13 -14.35 -11.20
CA ASP A 134 -2.44 -14.05 -11.79
C ASP A 134 -3.43 -13.43 -10.81
N ALA A 135 -3.33 -13.73 -9.51
CA ALA A 135 -4.12 -13.08 -8.47
C ALA A 135 -3.69 -11.62 -8.28
N LEU A 136 -2.37 -11.35 -8.25
CA LEU A 136 -1.84 -9.98 -8.18
C LEU A 136 -2.21 -9.17 -9.41
N ARG A 137 -2.06 -9.75 -10.61
CA ARG A 137 -2.45 -9.11 -11.87
C ARG A 137 -3.94 -8.76 -11.88
N ARG A 138 -4.81 -9.68 -11.44
CA ARG A 138 -6.25 -9.43 -11.33
C ARG A 138 -6.57 -8.33 -10.33
N GLN A 139 -5.99 -8.35 -9.14
CA GLN A 139 -6.19 -7.28 -8.14
C GLN A 139 -5.69 -5.92 -8.63
N SER A 140 -4.52 -5.88 -9.29
CA SER A 140 -4.00 -4.68 -9.92
C SER A 140 -4.96 -4.13 -10.97
N GLN A 141 -5.53 -5.00 -11.82
CA GLN A 141 -6.53 -4.60 -12.80
C GLN A 141 -7.80 -4.08 -12.14
N SER A 142 -8.34 -4.77 -11.13
CA SER A 142 -9.52 -4.30 -10.39
C SER A 142 -9.29 -2.95 -9.73
N LEU A 143 -8.09 -2.67 -9.22
CA LEU A 143 -7.71 -1.37 -8.69
C LEU A 143 -7.70 -0.28 -9.77
N ARG A 144 -7.21 -0.59 -10.98
CA ARG A 144 -7.25 0.35 -12.12
C ARG A 144 -8.67 0.67 -12.53
N ASP A 145 -9.52 -0.35 -12.62
CA ASP A 145 -10.91 -0.20 -13.03
C ASP A 145 -11.68 0.66 -12.01
N ALA A 146 -11.56 0.34 -10.72
CA ALA A 146 -12.15 1.14 -9.65
C ALA A 146 -11.63 2.59 -9.65
N ASN A 147 -10.33 2.79 -9.88
CA ASN A 147 -9.74 4.12 -9.98
C ASN A 147 -10.29 4.91 -11.19
N ALA A 148 -10.49 4.25 -12.33
CA ALA A 148 -11.09 4.85 -13.52
C ALA A 148 -12.56 5.26 -13.29
N ASP A 149 -13.33 4.40 -12.61
CA ASP A 149 -14.73 4.65 -12.27
C ASP A 149 -14.87 5.84 -11.32
N VAL A 150 -14.06 5.90 -10.26
CA VAL A 150 -14.07 7.01 -9.31
C VAL A 150 -13.61 8.30 -10.00
N ALA A 151 -12.56 8.27 -10.83
CA ALA A 151 -12.12 9.43 -11.59
C ALA A 151 -13.22 9.93 -12.56
N SER A 152 -13.96 9.02 -13.18
CA SER A 152 -15.12 9.35 -14.01
C SER A 152 -16.26 9.99 -13.21
N ALA A 153 -16.58 9.44 -12.04
CA ALA A 153 -17.57 10.01 -11.12
C ALA A 153 -17.19 11.42 -10.66
N VAL A 154 -15.92 11.65 -10.29
CA VAL A 154 -15.42 12.98 -9.90
C VAL A 154 -15.51 13.99 -11.05
N ARG A 155 -15.18 13.57 -12.29
CA ARG A 155 -15.34 14.44 -13.47
C ARG A 155 -16.80 14.80 -13.73
N ARG A 156 -17.73 13.86 -13.60
CA ARG A 156 -19.18 14.10 -13.74
C ARG A 156 -19.70 15.09 -12.69
N LEU A 157 -19.33 14.90 -11.42
CA LEU A 157 -19.69 15.82 -10.34
C LEU A 157 -19.13 17.23 -10.55
N ALA A 158 -17.90 17.33 -11.09
CA ALA A 158 -17.30 18.61 -11.43
C ALA A 158 -18.01 19.29 -12.62
N SER A 159 -18.46 18.55 -13.63
CA SER A 159 -19.24 19.11 -14.73
C SER A 159 -20.66 19.53 -14.32
N ASP A 160 -21.34 18.75 -13.48
CA ASP A 160 -22.69 19.06 -13.01
C ASP A 160 -22.70 20.32 -12.12
N SER A 161 -21.65 20.51 -11.31
CA SER A 161 -21.42 21.75 -10.56
C SER A 161 -21.31 22.97 -11.48
N VAL A 162 -20.62 22.86 -12.62
CA VAL A 162 -20.43 23.98 -13.58
C VAL A 162 -21.71 24.27 -14.36
N VAL A 163 -22.49 23.24 -14.75
CA VAL A 163 -23.77 23.41 -15.45
C VAL A 163 -24.82 24.04 -14.52
N SER A 164 -24.87 23.64 -13.25
CA SER A 164 -25.77 24.23 -12.25
C SER A 164 -25.47 25.72 -12.02
N HIS A 165 -24.20 26.12 -11.90
CA HIS A 165 -23.83 27.53 -11.77
C HIS A 165 -24.15 28.37 -13.02
N ARG A 166 -24.04 27.81 -14.23
CA ARG A 166 -24.39 28.51 -15.47
C ARG A 166 -25.90 28.67 -15.67
N ALA A 167 -26.68 27.66 -15.27
CA ALA A 167 -28.14 27.71 -15.30
C ALA A 167 -28.71 28.73 -14.29
N SER A 168 -28.14 28.82 -13.09
CA SER A 168 -28.55 29.82 -12.09
C SER A 168 -28.27 31.26 -12.52
N THR A 169 -27.22 31.52 -13.33
CA THR A 169 -26.96 32.87 -13.87
C THR A 169 -27.83 33.25 -15.08
N ALA A 170 -28.44 32.26 -15.76
CA ALA A 170 -29.30 32.51 -16.91
C ALA A 170 -30.79 32.68 -16.53
N SER A 171 -31.20 32.24 -15.33
CA SER A 171 -32.59 32.29 -14.87
C SER A 171 -33.02 33.62 -14.23
N SER A 172 -32.17 34.65 -14.21
CA SER A 172 -32.45 35.92 -13.51
C SER A 172 -32.67 37.14 -14.45
N LEU A 173 -32.76 36.95 -15.77
CA LEU A 173 -32.82 38.08 -16.73
C LEU A 173 -34.11 38.16 -17.58
N THR A 174 -35.14 37.36 -17.32
CA THR A 174 -36.35 37.33 -18.18
C THR A 174 -37.66 37.78 -17.51
N GLU A 175 -37.63 38.42 -16.33
CA GLU A 175 -38.85 38.80 -15.58
C GLU A 175 -38.99 40.30 -15.27
N SER A 176 -38.53 41.22 -16.13
CA SER A 176 -38.68 42.67 -15.84
C SER A 176 -39.09 43.57 -17.01
N PHE A 177 -39.71 43.03 -18.06
CA PHE A 177 -40.34 43.86 -19.10
C PHE A 177 -41.86 43.69 -19.13
N GLN A 178 -42.53 44.15 -18.06
CA GLN A 178 -43.97 44.42 -18.12
C GLN A 178 -44.20 45.88 -18.57
N LYS A 179 -44.34 46.02 -19.90
CA LYS A 179 -45.30 46.88 -20.62
C LYS A 179 -45.81 48.13 -19.88
N ILE A 180 -45.18 49.28 -20.13
CA ILE A 180 -45.79 50.60 -19.88
C ILE A 180 -46.68 50.94 -21.09
N SER A 181 -48.00 50.87 -20.89
CA SER A 181 -48.99 51.37 -21.86
C SER A 181 -49.10 52.89 -21.74
N TYR A 182 -48.87 53.60 -22.84
CA TYR A 182 -49.23 55.03 -22.95
C TYR A 182 -50.73 55.15 -23.28
N LEU A 183 -51.42 56.03 -22.55
CA LEU A 183 -52.81 56.42 -22.81
C LEU A 183 -52.79 57.92 -23.16
N PRO A 184 -53.40 58.36 -24.26
CA PRO A 184 -53.47 59.77 -24.62
C PRO A 184 -54.76 60.40 -24.08
N ASP A 185 -54.64 61.63 -23.55
CA ASP A 185 -55.66 62.68 -23.58
C ASP A 185 -54.94 64.02 -23.80
#